data_AF-A0A2W0BFT6-F1
#
_entry.id   AF-A0A2W0BFT6-F1
#
_cell.length_a   1.000
_cell.length_b   1.000
_cell.length_c   1.000
_cell.angle_alpha   90.00
_cell.angle_beta   90.00
_cell.angle_gamma   90.00
#
_symmetry.space_group_name_H-M   'P 1'
#
loop_
_entity.id
_entity.type
_entity.pdbx_description
1 polymer ?
#
loop_
_entity_poly.entity_id
_entity_poly.type
_entity_poly.pdbx_seq_one_letter_code
_entity_poly.pdbx_strand_id
1 'polypeptide(L)'
;LNPMLGLYAAVTRATLDGKHPNGWVLEQKIKIEEAIEAYTLGSAYAEFQEREKGSITPGKLADLVLVSDDLLKVDPRAIRDAKVEMTMVDGKIVYGGPPQ
;
A
#
# COMPACT_ATOMS: atom_id res chain seq x y z
N LEU A 1 -3.58 7.20 -10.02
CA LEU A 1 -3.76 5.77 -9.62
C LEU A 1 -3.97 5.74 -8.11
N ASN A 2 -4.89 4.92 -7.56
CA ASN A 2 -5.10 4.78 -6.10
C ASN A 2 -4.49 3.44 -5.62
N PRO A 3 -3.39 3.45 -4.84
CA PRO A 3 -2.74 2.23 -4.34
C PRO A 3 -3.64 1.34 -3.49
N MET A 4 -4.59 1.93 -2.75
CA MET A 4 -5.51 1.18 -1.88
C MET A 4 -6.41 0.23 -2.68
N LEU A 5 -6.80 0.61 -3.89
CA LEU A 5 -7.56 -0.27 -4.79
C LEU A 5 -6.70 -1.43 -5.30
N GLY A 6 -5.39 -1.20 -5.47
CA GLY A 6 -4.42 -2.23 -5.85
C GLY A 6 -4.23 -3.26 -4.74
N LEU A 7 -4.01 -2.80 -3.51
CA LEU A 7 -3.92 -3.67 -2.32
C LEU A 7 -5.22 -4.45 -2.11
N TYR A 8 -6.38 -3.78 -2.17
CA TYR A 8 -7.70 -4.42 -2.10
C TYR A 8 -7.85 -5.53 -3.15
N ALA A 9 -7.50 -5.25 -4.41
CA ALA A 9 -7.59 -6.23 -5.48
C ALA A 9 -6.61 -7.41 -5.28
N ALA A 10 -5.41 -7.18 -4.74
CA ALA A 10 -4.43 -8.23 -4.48
C ALA A 10 -4.92 -9.24 -3.43
N VAL A 11 -5.52 -8.75 -2.33
CA VAL A 11 -5.92 -9.60 -1.20
C VAL A 11 -7.34 -10.17 -1.31
N THR A 12 -8.25 -9.44 -1.98
CA THR A 12 -9.63 -9.91 -2.15
C THR A 12 -9.86 -10.59 -3.50
N ARG A 13 -9.03 -10.29 -4.50
CA ARG A 13 -9.24 -10.61 -5.91
C ARG A 13 -10.56 -10.10 -6.49
N ALA A 14 -11.29 -9.25 -5.77
CA ALA A 14 -12.60 -8.75 -6.17
C ALA A 14 -12.47 -7.69 -7.26
N THR A 15 -13.36 -7.74 -8.25
CA THR A 15 -13.37 -6.73 -9.31
C THR A 15 -14.06 -5.45 -8.86
N LEU A 16 -13.50 -4.30 -9.25
CA LEU A 16 -14.05 -2.99 -8.94
C LEU A 16 -15.41 -2.74 -9.62
N ASP A 17 -15.69 -3.43 -10.73
CA ASP A 17 -16.98 -3.37 -11.44
C ASP A 17 -18.08 -4.24 -10.79
N GLY A 18 -17.77 -4.93 -9.69
CA GLY A 18 -18.71 -5.74 -8.93
C GLY A 18 -19.13 -7.06 -9.60
N LYS A 19 -18.58 -7.41 -10.77
CA LYS A 19 -18.91 -8.68 -11.44
C LYS A 19 -18.39 -9.91 -10.68
N HIS A 20 -17.30 -9.76 -9.94
CA HIS A 20 -16.72 -10.82 -9.11
C HIS A 20 -16.49 -10.32 -7.68
N PRO A 21 -17.56 -10.11 -6.88
CA PRO A 21 -17.45 -9.51 -5.55
C PRO A 21 -16.77 -10.42 -4.52
N ASN A 22 -16.77 -11.74 -4.77
CA ASN A 22 -16.09 -12.73 -3.93
C ASN A 22 -14.64 -13.01 -4.37
N GLY A 23 -14.22 -12.42 -5.49
CA GLY A 23 -12.93 -12.56 -6.10
C GLY A 23 -12.91 -13.43 -7.36
N TRP A 24 -11.96 -13.16 -8.27
CA TRP A 24 -11.68 -13.97 -9.46
C TRP A 24 -10.29 -14.61 -9.36
N VAL A 25 -10.22 -15.92 -9.59
CA VAL A 25 -8.99 -16.73 -9.41
C VAL A 25 -8.51 -16.64 -7.95
N LEU A 26 -9.30 -17.20 -7.04
CA LEU A 26 -9.14 -17.02 -5.58
C LEU A 26 -7.83 -17.61 -5.06
N GLU A 27 -7.31 -18.62 -5.73
CA GLU A 27 -6.02 -19.25 -5.46
C GLU A 27 -4.82 -18.32 -5.70
N GLN A 28 -5.02 -17.19 -6.40
CA GLN A 28 -4.01 -16.15 -6.61
C GLN A 28 -4.13 -14.99 -5.60
N LYS A 29 -4.94 -15.15 -4.53
CA LYS A 29 -4.93 -14.21 -3.41
C LYS A 29 -3.57 -14.26 -2.71
N ILE A 30 -3.04 -13.10 -2.41
CA ILE A 30 -1.87 -12.95 -1.55
C ILE A 30 -2.28 -12.33 -0.21
N LYS A 31 -1.44 -12.52 0.80
CA LYS A 31 -1.61 -11.87 2.10
C LYS A 31 -1.33 -10.38 1.99
N ILE A 32 -1.84 -9.61 2.95
CA ILE A 32 -1.66 -8.15 2.93
C ILE A 32 -0.18 -7.76 3.14
N GLU A 33 0.57 -8.53 3.92
CA GLU A 33 2.00 -8.34 4.12
C GLU A 33 2.76 -8.48 2.80
N GLU A 34 2.45 -9.52 2.02
CA GLU A 34 3.04 -9.79 0.70
C GLU A 34 2.69 -8.68 -0.30
N ALA A 35 1.46 -8.17 -0.25
CA ALA A 35 1.02 -7.06 -1.11
C ALA A 35 1.73 -5.74 -0.76
N ILE A 36 1.86 -5.42 0.54
CA ILE A 36 2.61 -4.24 1.01
C ILE A 36 4.07 -4.35 0.61
N GLU A 37 4.70 -5.51 0.80
CA GLU A 37 6.09 -5.74 0.39
C GLU A 37 6.26 -5.54 -1.12
N ALA A 38 5.38 -6.12 -1.95
CA ALA A 38 5.43 -5.94 -3.40
C ALA A 38 5.33 -4.46 -3.82
N TYR A 39 4.46 -3.68 -3.17
CA TYR A 39 4.26 -2.25 -3.45
C TYR A 39 5.35 -1.35 -2.86
N THR A 40 6.21 -1.87 -1.99
CA THR A 40 7.25 -1.09 -1.32
C THR A 40 8.63 -1.63 -1.68
N LEU A 41 9.16 -2.56 -0.88
CA LEU A 41 10.49 -3.11 -1.06
C LEU A 41 10.63 -3.86 -2.39
N GLY A 42 9.60 -4.60 -2.82
CA GLY A 42 9.59 -5.33 -4.08
C GLY A 42 9.68 -4.41 -5.30
N SER A 43 8.98 -3.27 -5.27
CA SER A 43 9.09 -2.25 -6.33
C SER A 43 10.46 -1.57 -6.31
N ALA A 44 11.00 -1.24 -5.13
CA ALA A 44 12.35 -0.70 -5.02
C ALA A 44 13.42 -1.67 -5.54
N TYR A 45 13.27 -2.98 -5.26
CA TYR A 45 14.15 -4.02 -5.77
C TYR A 45 14.08 -4.14 -7.29
N ALA A 46 12.88 -4.08 -7.87
CA ALA A 46 12.71 -4.09 -9.32
C ALA A 46 13.37 -2.88 -10.02
N GLU A 47 13.54 -1.78 -9.29
CA GLU A 47 14.23 -0.57 -9.74
C GLU A 47 15.74 -0.54 -9.40
N PHE A 48 16.28 -1.58 -8.76
CA PHE A 48 17.64 -1.61 -8.18
C PHE A 48 17.90 -0.48 -7.16
N GLN A 49 16.86 -0.06 -6.45
CA GLN A 49 16.86 1.00 -5.44
C GLN A 49 16.53 0.48 -4.04
N GLU A 50 16.59 -0.83 -3.81
CA GLU A 50 16.31 -1.45 -2.51
C GLU A 50 17.28 -1.02 -1.40
N ARG A 51 18.43 -0.43 -1.74
CA ARG A 51 19.36 0.18 -0.78
C ARG A 51 18.98 1.62 -0.42
N GLU A 52 18.26 2.30 -1.30
CA GLU A 52 17.92 3.72 -1.17
C GLU A 52 16.52 3.92 -0.57
N LYS A 53 15.54 3.07 -0.93
CA LYS A 53 14.13 3.23 -0.52
C LYS A 53 13.39 1.89 -0.35
N GLY A 54 12.08 1.96 -0.11
CA GLY A 54 11.19 0.80 -0.08
C GLY A 54 11.04 0.09 1.28
N SER A 55 11.75 0.52 2.33
CA SER A 55 11.52 0.02 3.70
C SER A 55 11.83 1.09 4.75
N ILE A 56 11.22 0.97 5.93
CA ILE A 56 11.49 1.84 7.07
C ILE A 56 12.70 1.29 7.84
N THR A 57 13.90 1.67 7.40
CA THR A 57 15.17 1.24 7.99
C THR A 57 16.19 2.38 7.94
N PRO A 58 17.10 2.52 8.93
CA PRO A 58 18.10 3.57 8.94
C PRO A 58 18.95 3.62 7.66
N GLY A 59 19.24 4.82 7.17
CA GLY A 59 20.07 5.06 5.98
C GLY A 59 19.30 5.17 4.66
N LYS A 60 18.00 4.92 4.64
CA LYS A 60 17.13 5.10 3.46
C LYS A 60 16.47 6.47 3.41
N LEU A 61 15.95 6.85 2.23
CA LEU A 61 15.12 8.04 2.05
C LEU A 61 13.92 8.05 3.00
N ALA A 62 13.60 9.22 3.54
CA ALA A 62 12.43 9.44 4.37
C ALA A 62 11.17 9.65 3.51
N ASP A 63 10.87 8.66 2.68
CA ASP A 63 9.66 8.58 1.85
C ASP A 63 8.62 7.73 2.58
N LEU A 64 7.60 8.37 3.15
CA LEU A 64 6.63 7.73 4.04
C LEU A 64 5.20 8.09 3.67
N VAL A 65 4.28 7.15 3.89
CA VAL A 65 2.85 7.36 3.77
C VAL A 65 2.20 6.96 5.10
N LEU A 66 1.39 7.86 5.66
CA LEU A 66 0.51 7.55 6.79
C LEU A 66 -0.87 7.20 6.24
N VAL A 67 -1.39 6.05 6.65
CA VAL A 67 -2.71 5.55 6.27
C VAL A 67 -3.63 5.58 7.50
N SER A 68 -4.91 5.89 7.31
CA SER A 68 -5.90 6.02 8.39
C SER A 68 -6.12 4.74 9.20
N ASP A 69 -5.87 3.58 8.60
CA ASP A 69 -6.19 2.27 9.14
C ASP A 69 -4.96 1.35 9.23
N ASP A 70 -4.95 0.45 10.22
CA ASP A 70 -3.97 -0.63 10.30
C ASP A 70 -4.34 -1.72 9.29
N LEU A 71 -3.74 -1.63 8.09
CA LEU A 71 -4.00 -2.54 6.97
C LEU A 71 -3.74 -4.01 7.31
N LEU A 72 -2.91 -4.30 8.32
CA LEU A 72 -2.60 -5.66 8.76
C LEU A 72 -3.72 -6.29 9.61
N LYS A 73 -4.66 -5.48 10.11
CA LYS A 73 -5.70 -5.93 11.05
C LYS A 73 -7.12 -5.70 10.56
N VAL A 74 -7.35 -4.77 9.64
CA VAL A 74 -8.68 -4.51 9.09
C VAL A 74 -9.21 -5.67 8.25
N ASP A 75 -10.53 -5.75 8.11
CA ASP A 75 -11.14 -6.64 7.11
C ASP A 75 -10.58 -6.28 5.72
N PRO A 76 -10.11 -7.25 4.92
CA PRO A 76 -9.57 -7.00 3.59
C PRO A 76 -10.48 -6.18 2.67
N ARG A 77 -11.80 -6.21 2.88
CA ARG A 77 -12.77 -5.41 2.12
C ARG A 77 -12.75 -3.93 2.47
N ALA A 78 -12.34 -3.57 3.69
CA ALA A 78 -12.24 -2.18 4.14
C ALA A 78 -10.99 -1.47 3.61
N ILE A 79 -9.99 -2.21 3.12
CA ILE A 79 -8.73 -1.65 2.59
C ILE A 79 -8.97 -0.58 1.52
N ARG A 80 -9.96 -0.78 0.63
CA ARG A 80 -10.25 0.18 -0.44
C ARG A 80 -10.72 1.55 0.06
N ASP A 81 -11.22 1.60 1.29
CA ASP A 81 -11.82 2.78 1.91
C ASP A 81 -10.82 3.52 2.82
N ALA A 82 -9.65 2.90 3.11
CA ALA A 82 -8.60 3.56 3.88
C ALA A 82 -8.02 4.76 3.12
N LYS A 83 -7.63 5.78 3.86
CA LYS A 83 -7.20 7.08 3.32
C LYS A 83 -5.73 7.31 3.60
N VAL A 84 -5.07 7.97 2.66
CA VAL A 84 -3.75 8.55 2.90
C VAL A 84 -3.94 9.85 3.68
N GLU A 85 -3.48 9.88 4.92
CA GLU A 85 -3.59 11.03 5.83
C GLU A 85 -2.37 11.96 5.71
N MET A 86 -1.23 11.41 5.29
CA MET A 86 0.00 12.17 5.08
C MET A 86 0.89 11.49 4.03
N THR A 87 1.57 12.29 3.22
CA THR A 87 2.68 11.83 2.38
C THR A 87 3.91 12.68 2.66
N MET A 88 5.02 12.01 2.94
CA MET A 88 6.33 12.60 3.13
C MET A 88 7.25 12.13 2.01
N VAL A 89 7.98 13.07 1.40
CA VAL A 89 8.99 12.81 0.37
C VAL A 89 10.28 13.49 0.81
N ASP A 90 11.36 12.72 0.87
CA ASP A 90 12.68 13.18 1.30
C ASP A 90 12.63 14.00 2.62
N GLY A 91 11.86 13.49 3.58
CA GLY A 91 11.70 14.11 4.91
C GLY A 91 10.75 15.32 4.96
N LYS A 92 10.16 15.73 3.83
CA LYS A 92 9.22 16.86 3.76
C LYS A 92 7.79 16.37 3.57
N ILE A 93 6.86 16.86 4.39
CA ILE A 93 5.43 16.59 4.19
C ILE A 93 4.97 17.36 2.95
N VAL A 94 4.53 16.63 1.93
CA VAL A 94 4.07 17.18 0.64
C VAL A 94 2.56 17.08 0.45
N TYR A 95 1.88 16.31 1.28
CA TYR A 95 0.43 16.15 1.29
C TYR A 95 -0.06 15.80 2.70
N GLY A 96 -1.21 16.36 3.10
CA GLY A 96 -1.80 16.13 4.41
C GLY A 96 -0.98 16.71 5.56
N GLY A 97 -1.05 16.05 6.74
CA GLY A 97 -0.39 16.49 7.98
C GLY A 97 -1.22 17.45 8.83
N PRO A 98 -0.80 17.73 10.08
CA PRO A 98 -1.45 18.75 10.91
C PRO A 98 -1.41 20.11 10.20
N PRO A 99 -2.45 20.97 10.35
CA PRO A 99 -2.41 22.32 9.79
C PRO A 99 -1.16 23.05 10.27
N GLN A 100 -0.44 23.66 9.32
CA GLN A 100 0.73 24.51 9.59
C GLN A 100 0.32 25.79 10.32
#